data_AF-A0ABD1QCL4-F1
#
_entry.id   AF-A0ABD1QCL4-F1
#
_cell.length_a   1.000
_cell.length_b   1.000
_cell.length_c   1.000
_cell.angle_alpha   90.00
_cell.angle_beta   90.00
_cell.angle_gamma   90.00
#
_symmetry.space_group_name_H-M   'P 1'
#
loop_
_entity.id
_entity.type
_entity.pdbx_description
1 polymer ?
#
loop_
_entity_poly.entity_id
_entity_poly.type
_entity_poly.pdbx_seq_one_letter_code
_entity_poly.pdbx_strand_id
1 'polypeptide(L)'
;MERAVRTLKENEVWCKFGNNIARFGLEEFVLVTWLKAEELELEDENLGLKSDLIQKYLKKAKGKVVRKQLLNAFRRCFDQQDKFKMGILLILAYVLLSVEENTNLNLWWFNLVDNFDRFNNYAWGKR
;
A
#
# COMPACT_ATOMS: atom_id res chain seq x y z
N MET A 1 18.83 -1.50 -14.33
CA MET A 1 18.93 -2.97 -14.37
C MET A 1 18.37 -3.50 -13.05
N GLU A 2 17.11 -3.92 -13.03
CA GLU A 2 16.55 -4.64 -11.88
C GLU A 2 17.11 -6.06 -11.88
N ARG A 3 17.84 -6.42 -10.82
CA ARG A 3 18.25 -7.80 -10.59
C ARG A 3 17.02 -8.58 -10.11
N ALA A 4 16.32 -9.22 -11.03
CA ALA A 4 15.33 -10.22 -10.68
C ALA A 4 16.04 -11.43 -10.05
N VAL A 5 15.92 -11.60 -8.74
CA VAL A 5 16.41 -12.79 -8.01
C VAL A 5 15.54 -14.00 -8.39
N ARG A 6 16.09 -14.98 -9.11
CA ARG A 6 15.39 -16.24 -9.41
C ARG A 6 15.56 -17.20 -8.23
N THR A 7 14.48 -17.80 -7.74
CA THR A 7 14.49 -18.80 -6.65
C THR A 7 13.60 -19.99 -7.01
N LEU A 8 14.02 -21.19 -6.60
CA LEU A 8 13.33 -22.47 -6.82
C LEU A 8 12.47 -22.90 -5.60
N LYS A 9 12.38 -22.08 -4.56
CA LYS A 9 11.69 -22.43 -3.30
C LYS A 9 10.29 -21.82 -3.25
N GLU A 10 9.27 -22.67 -3.24
CA GLU A 10 7.84 -22.30 -3.31
C GLU A 10 7.28 -21.61 -2.04
N ASN A 11 8.04 -21.55 -0.95
CA ASN A 11 7.57 -21.08 0.37
C ASN A 11 8.38 -19.90 0.92
N GLU A 12 8.88 -19.02 0.06
CA GLU A 12 9.61 -17.81 0.46
C GLU A 12 8.99 -16.55 -0.15
N VAL A 13 8.98 -15.47 0.63
CA VAL A 13 8.55 -14.14 0.17
C VAL A 13 9.74 -13.20 0.19
N TRP A 14 9.88 -12.42 -0.89
CA TRP A 14 10.90 -11.39 -1.03
C TRP A 14 10.23 -10.03 -1.02
N CYS A 15 10.51 -9.25 0.01
CA CYS A 15 9.91 -7.94 0.20
C CYS A 15 10.98 -6.84 0.14
N LYS A 16 10.64 -5.74 -0.53
CA LYS A 16 11.45 -4.53 -0.51
C LYS A 16 10.99 -3.65 0.63
N PHE A 17 11.89 -3.35 1.56
CA PHE A 17 11.68 -2.37 2.62
C PHE A 17 12.69 -1.23 2.42
N GLY A 18 12.23 -0.09 1.92
CA GLY A 18 13.14 0.99 1.52
C GLY A 18 14.11 0.54 0.44
N ASN A 19 15.40 0.69 0.72
CA ASN A 19 16.48 0.26 -0.18
C ASN A 19 16.99 -1.16 0.10
N ASN A 20 16.42 -1.85 1.09
CA ASN A 20 16.81 -3.19 1.47
C ASN A 20 15.84 -4.22 0.89
N ILE A 21 16.37 -5.38 0.55
CA ILE A 21 15.58 -6.55 0.18
C ILE A 21 15.68 -7.53 1.35
N ALA A 22 14.53 -7.90 1.91
CA ALA A 22 14.43 -8.89 2.97
C ALA A 22 13.80 -10.18 2.43
N ARG A 23 14.23 -11.31 2.97
CA ARG A 23 13.70 -12.64 2.66
C ARG A 23 13.07 -13.23 3.92
N PHE A 24 11.86 -13.72 3.78
CA PHE A 24 11.11 -14.41 4.83
C PHE A 24 10.66 -15.77 4.31
N GLY A 25 10.58 -16.78 5.18
CA GLY A 25 9.67 -17.90 4.93
C GLY A 25 8.23 -17.41 4.89
N LEU A 26 7.34 -18.08 4.15
CA LEU A 26 5.95 -17.66 3.99
C LEU A 26 5.22 -17.52 5.35
N GLU A 27 5.41 -18.49 6.23
CA GLU A 27 4.84 -18.48 7.58
C GLU A 27 5.46 -17.39 8.46
N GLU A 28 6.79 -17.18 8.37
CA GLU A 28 7.49 -16.12 9.10
C GLU A 28 7.00 -14.74 8.66
N PHE A 29 6.78 -14.56 7.35
CA PHE A 29 6.24 -13.32 6.80
C PHE A 29 4.85 -13.03 7.35
N VAL A 30 3.93 -13.99 7.25
CA VAL A 30 2.56 -13.84 7.75
C VAL A 30 2.57 -13.61 9.26
N LEU A 31 3.41 -14.32 10.02
CA LEU A 31 3.51 -14.18 11.47
C LEU A 31 4.03 -12.81 11.90
N VAL A 32 5.05 -12.27 11.22
CA VAL A 32 5.69 -11.00 11.59
C VAL A 32 4.90 -9.79 11.11
N THR A 33 4.35 -9.87 9.89
CA THR A 33 3.71 -8.73 9.23
C THR A 33 2.19 -8.75 9.35
N TRP A 34 1.60 -9.91 9.64
CA TRP A 34 0.17 -10.18 9.53
C TRP A 34 -0.41 -9.95 8.12
N LEU A 35 0.45 -9.80 7.11
CA LEU A 35 0.07 -9.60 5.73
C LEU A 35 -0.05 -10.95 5.02
N LYS A 36 -1.17 -11.15 4.32
CA LYS A 36 -1.42 -12.37 3.54
C LYS A 36 -0.46 -12.45 2.34
N ALA A 37 0.24 -13.57 2.20
CA ALA A 37 1.18 -13.79 1.11
C ALA A 37 0.62 -14.79 0.09
N GLU A 38 -0.08 -14.24 -0.90
CA GLU A 38 -0.69 -14.95 -2.03
C GLU A 38 -0.26 -14.31 -3.35
N GLU A 39 -0.66 -14.90 -4.48
CA GLU A 39 -0.37 -14.40 -5.82
C GLU A 39 -0.87 -12.95 -5.99
N LEU A 40 -0.05 -12.08 -6.59
CA LEU A 40 -0.32 -10.65 -6.66
C LEU A 40 -1.61 -10.35 -7.43
N GLU A 41 -2.49 -9.56 -6.82
CA GLU A 41 -3.63 -8.96 -7.53
C GLU A 41 -3.15 -7.89 -8.52
N LEU A 42 -3.80 -7.81 -9.69
CA LEU A 42 -3.59 -6.71 -10.62
C LEU A 42 -4.16 -5.41 -10.05
N GLU A 43 -3.31 -4.38 -9.96
CA GLU A 43 -3.69 -3.04 -9.52
C GLU A 43 -4.52 -2.32 -10.61
N ASP A 44 -5.67 -1.72 -10.25
CA ASP A 44 -6.48 -0.89 -11.16
C ASP A 44 -6.72 0.53 -10.58
N GLU A 45 -5.93 1.49 -11.07
CA GLU A 45 -6.01 2.89 -10.66
C GLU A 45 -7.39 3.54 -10.91
N ASN A 46 -8.21 3.02 -11.83
CA ASN A 46 -9.55 3.54 -12.08
C ASN A 46 -10.50 3.26 -10.90
N LEU A 47 -10.32 2.13 -10.21
CA LEU A 47 -11.00 1.88 -8.93
C LEU A 47 -10.48 2.82 -7.84
N GLY A 48 -9.19 3.14 -7.87
CA GLY A 48 -8.56 4.14 -7.02
C GLY A 48 -9.22 5.52 -7.11
N LEU A 49 -9.44 6.03 -8.33
CA LEU A 49 -10.08 7.34 -8.58
C LEU A 49 -11.50 7.47 -7.99
N LYS A 50 -12.18 6.35 -7.77
CA LYS A 50 -13.53 6.31 -7.16
C LYS A 50 -13.51 6.31 -5.64
N SER A 51 -12.33 6.28 -5.00
CA SER A 51 -12.20 6.28 -3.54
C SER A 51 -12.87 7.51 -2.91
N ASP A 52 -13.59 7.26 -1.81
CA ASP A 52 -14.25 8.30 -1.03
C ASP A 52 -13.23 9.26 -0.44
N LEU A 53 -12.06 8.76 0.00
CA LEU A 53 -10.99 9.59 0.53
C LEU A 53 -10.46 10.57 -0.52
N ILE A 54 -10.31 10.11 -1.76
CA ILE A 54 -9.87 10.97 -2.86
C ILE A 54 -10.91 12.05 -3.12
N GLN A 55 -12.18 11.67 -3.23
CA GLN A 55 -13.25 12.61 -3.55
C GLN A 55 -13.47 13.65 -2.44
N LYS A 56 -13.38 13.24 -1.17
CA LYS A 56 -13.59 14.13 -0.02
C LYS A 56 -12.38 15.03 0.26
N TYR A 57 -11.16 14.50 0.24
CA TYR A 57 -10.00 15.21 0.81
C TYR A 57 -8.91 15.58 -0.20
N LEU A 58 -8.85 14.90 -1.35
CA LEU A 58 -7.73 15.02 -2.29
C LEU A 58 -8.16 15.39 -3.71
N LYS A 59 -9.41 15.82 -3.92
CA LYS A 59 -9.96 16.20 -5.24
C LYS A 59 -9.09 17.20 -6.01
N LYS A 60 -8.43 18.13 -5.29
CA LYS A 60 -7.52 19.13 -5.88
C LYS A 60 -6.26 18.52 -6.52
N ALA A 61 -5.90 17.29 -6.16
CA ALA A 61 -4.75 16.58 -6.70
C ALA A 61 -5.00 16.04 -8.13
N LYS A 62 -6.26 16.05 -8.63
CA LYS A 62 -6.62 15.61 -9.99
C LYS A 62 -6.02 14.24 -10.37
N GLY A 63 -6.10 13.27 -9.43
CA GLY A 63 -5.56 11.92 -9.61
C GLY A 63 -4.04 11.78 -9.43
N LYS A 64 -3.31 12.88 -9.17
CA LYS A 64 -1.87 12.84 -8.89
C LYS A 64 -1.62 13.15 -7.42
N VAL A 65 -1.94 12.17 -6.58
CA VAL A 65 -1.79 12.30 -5.12
C VAL A 65 -0.35 12.00 -4.74
N VAL A 66 0.34 12.98 -4.15
CA VAL A 66 1.68 12.76 -3.56
C VAL A 66 1.58 12.53 -2.05
N ARG A 67 2.58 11.86 -1.48
CA ARG A 67 2.64 11.53 -0.05
C ARG A 67 2.41 12.74 0.86
N LYS A 68 2.96 13.90 0.51
CA LYS A 68 2.77 15.16 1.25
C LYS A 68 1.30 15.60 1.33
N GLN A 69 0.54 15.42 0.25
CA GLN A 69 -0.87 15.79 0.22
C GLN A 69 -1.70 14.87 1.12
N LEU A 70 -1.41 13.56 1.11
CA LEU A 70 -2.02 12.60 2.03
C LEU A 70 -1.73 12.95 3.50
N LEU A 71 -0.48 13.26 3.84
CA LEU A 71 -0.10 13.66 5.20
C LEU A 71 -0.83 14.93 5.67
N ASN A 72 -0.97 15.91 4.78
CA ASN A 72 -1.71 17.14 5.08
C ASN A 72 -3.21 16.88 5.25
N ALA A 73 -3.79 15.98 4.44
CA ALA A 73 -5.19 15.57 4.58
C ALA A 73 -5.41 14.87 5.93
N PHE A 74 -4.55 13.92 6.30
CA PHE A 74 -4.59 13.21 7.58
C PHE A 74 -4.57 14.16 8.79
N ARG A 75 -3.68 15.17 8.78
CA ARG A 75 -3.57 16.15 9.86
C ARG A 75 -4.82 17.01 10.03
N ARG A 76 -5.56 17.26 8.95
CA ARG A 76 -6.79 18.08 8.93
C ARG A 76 -8.06 17.25 9.07
N CYS A 77 -7.96 15.92 8.98
CA CYS A 77 -9.10 15.03 9.09
C CYS A 77 -9.54 14.88 10.55
N PHE A 78 -10.83 15.11 10.78
CA PHE A 78 -11.49 14.93 12.08
C PHE A 78 -12.37 13.67 12.13
N ASP A 79 -12.80 13.16 10.97
CA ASP A 79 -13.54 11.91 10.89
C ASP A 79 -12.61 10.75 11.28
N GLN A 80 -13.01 9.97 12.29
CA GLN A 80 -12.13 8.94 12.87
C GLN A 80 -11.87 7.79 11.90
N GLN A 81 -12.85 7.39 11.09
CA GLN A 81 -12.71 6.29 10.14
C GLN A 81 -11.82 6.71 8.97
N ASP A 82 -12.10 7.86 8.36
CA ASP A 82 -11.32 8.38 7.24
C ASP A 82 -9.88 8.70 7.69
N LYS A 83 -9.70 9.20 8.92
CA LYS A 83 -8.36 9.39 9.50
C LYS A 83 -7.62 8.08 9.72
N PHE A 84 -8.29 7.03 10.20
CA PHE A 84 -7.71 5.71 10.37
C PHE A 84 -7.26 5.11 9.02
N LYS A 85 -8.12 5.16 7.99
CA LYS A 85 -7.77 4.74 6.62
C LYS A 85 -6.55 5.49 6.07
N MET A 86 -6.51 6.82 6.22
CA MET A 86 -5.34 7.62 5.84
C MET A 86 -4.08 7.25 6.63
N GLY A 87 -4.23 6.88 7.91
CA GLY A 87 -3.13 6.38 8.74
C GLY A 87 -2.52 5.10 8.17
N ILE A 88 -3.36 4.15 7.76
CA ILE A 88 -2.91 2.93 7.08
C ILE A 88 -2.18 3.25 5.78
N LEU A 89 -2.73 4.15 4.94
CA LEU A 89 -2.07 4.60 3.71
C LEU A 89 -0.70 5.25 3.98
N LEU A 90 -0.57 6.00 5.08
CA LEU A 90 0.71 6.58 5.48
C LEU A 90 1.70 5.49 5.92
N ILE A 91 1.27 4.47 6.68
CA ILE A 91 2.12 3.33 7.03
C ILE A 91 2.58 2.61 5.75
N LEU A 92 1.67 2.35 4.81
CA LEU A 92 1.99 1.78 3.51
C LEU A 92 3.03 2.62 2.76
N ALA A 93 2.78 3.93 2.63
CA ALA A 93 3.64 4.82 1.85
C ALA A 93 5.02 5.01 2.50
N TYR A 94 5.10 5.15 3.83
CA TYR A 94 6.36 5.42 4.53
C TYR A 94 7.16 4.16 4.85
N VAL A 95 6.51 3.10 5.30
CA VAL A 95 7.18 1.91 5.86
C VAL A 95 7.32 0.81 4.81
N LEU A 96 6.22 0.45 4.14
CA LEU A 96 6.20 -0.72 3.26
C LEU A 96 6.75 -0.38 1.87
N LEU A 97 6.24 0.67 1.24
CA LEU A 97 6.63 1.06 -0.12
C LEU A 97 7.81 2.03 -0.14
N SER A 98 8.06 2.71 0.99
CA SER A 98 9.09 3.76 1.14
C SER A 98 9.08 4.79 0.01
N VAL A 99 7.88 5.23 -0.35
CA VAL A 99 7.64 6.23 -1.40
C VAL A 99 8.22 7.56 -0.97
N GLU A 100 9.01 8.21 -1.84
CA GLU A 100 9.53 9.56 -1.60
C GLU A 100 8.40 10.59 -1.47
N GLU A 101 8.68 11.73 -0.83
CA GLU A 101 7.65 12.70 -0.46
C GLU A 101 6.83 13.25 -1.65
N ASN A 102 7.50 13.43 -2.78
CA ASN A 102 6.94 14.03 -3.99
C ASN A 102 6.59 12.99 -5.06
N THR A 103 6.71 11.70 -4.75
CA THR A 103 6.31 10.64 -5.67
C THR A 103 4.82 10.40 -5.58
N ASN A 104 4.19 10.18 -6.73
CA ASN A 104 2.76 9.86 -6.79
C ASN A 104 2.51 8.51 -6.13
N LEU A 105 1.49 8.48 -5.28
CA LEU A 105 0.95 7.24 -4.74
C LEU A 105 0.11 6.56 -5.83
N ASN A 106 0.22 5.24 -5.92
CA ASN A 106 -0.74 4.47 -6.69
C ASN A 106 -2.13 4.63 -6.03
N LEU A 107 -3.12 5.06 -6.81
CA LEU A 107 -4.46 5.32 -6.30
C LEU A 107 -5.20 4.03 -5.90
N TRP A 108 -4.77 2.87 -6.41
CA TRP A 108 -5.28 1.56 -6.02
C TRP A 108 -5.36 1.40 -4.51
N TRP A 109 -4.32 1.84 -3.79
CA TRP A 109 -4.26 1.73 -2.33
C TRP A 109 -5.42 2.44 -1.63
N PHE A 110 -5.91 3.55 -2.19
CA PHE A 110 -7.05 4.28 -1.64
C PHE A 110 -8.35 3.48 -1.76
N ASN A 111 -8.55 2.76 -2.87
CA ASN A 111 -9.67 1.84 -3.01
C ASN A 111 -9.57 0.68 -2.03
N LEU A 112 -8.35 0.16 -1.80
CA LEU A 112 -8.10 -0.94 -0.90
C LEU A 112 -8.50 -0.60 0.54
N VAL A 113 -8.08 0.56 1.07
CA VAL A 113 -8.41 0.95 2.45
C VAL A 113 -9.85 1.42 2.62
N ASP A 114 -10.56 1.73 1.53
CA ASP A 114 -12.01 2.01 1.61
C ASP A 114 -12.82 0.75 1.92
N ASN A 115 -12.28 -0.45 1.63
CA ASN A 115 -12.86 -1.74 1.96
C ASN A 115 -11.89 -2.56 2.83
N PHE A 116 -12.04 -2.50 4.15
CA PHE A 116 -11.12 -3.19 5.06
C PHE A 116 -11.10 -4.71 4.91
N ASP A 117 -12.21 -5.34 4.55
CA ASP A 117 -12.23 -6.78 4.28
C ASP A 117 -11.34 -7.11 3.09
N ARG A 118 -11.39 -6.27 2.05
CA ARG A 118 -10.49 -6.38 0.90
C ARG A 118 -9.04 -6.11 1.29
N PHE A 119 -8.77 -5.09 2.11
CA PHE A 119 -7.43 -4.78 2.59
C PHE A 119 -6.80 -5.94 3.37
N ASN A 120 -7.53 -6.52 4.32
CA ASN A 120 -7.05 -7.61 5.17
C ASN A 120 -6.81 -8.90 4.38
N ASN A 121 -7.54 -9.11 3.30
CA ASN A 121 -7.39 -10.27 2.42
C ASN A 121 -6.49 -10.00 1.20
N TYR A 122 -5.96 -8.78 1.05
CA TYR A 122 -5.14 -8.41 -0.09
C TYR A 122 -3.87 -9.27 -0.14
N ALA A 123 -3.54 -9.76 -1.33
CA ALA A 123 -2.35 -10.54 -1.56
C ALA A 123 -1.12 -9.61 -1.66
N TRP A 124 -0.32 -9.59 -0.60
CA TRP A 124 0.91 -8.78 -0.52
C TRP A 124 2.10 -9.41 -1.26
N GLY A 125 1.89 -10.57 -1.86
CA GLY A 125 2.81 -11.24 -2.77
C GLY A 125 3.23 -12.63 -2.33
N LYS A 126 3.26 -13.52 -3.32
CA LYS A 126 4.00 -14.78 -3.41
C LYS A 126 4.60 -14.77 -4.82
N ARG A 127 5.90 -15.04 -4.95
CA ARG A 127 6.58 -15.06 -6.25
C ARG A 127 6.46 -16.43 -6.92
#